data_AF-A0A3T0HT55-F1
#
_entry.id   AF-A0A3T0HT55-F1
#
_cell.length_a   1.000
_cell.length_b   1.000
_cell.length_c   1.000
_cell.angle_alpha   90.00
_cell.angle_beta   90.00
_cell.angle_gamma   90.00
#
_symmetry.space_group_name_H-M   'P 1'
#
loop_
_entity.id
_entity.type
_entity.pdbx_description
1 polymer ?
#
loop_
_entity_poly.entity_id
_entity_poly.type
_entity_poly.pdbx_seq_one_letter_code
_entity_poly.pdbx_strand_id
1 'polypeptide(L)'
;MNELQVFSELHKFLNSLGPMEFTLAPKSLTLGYKPIRFAGRRQKFATLYGEKRYNCLILHVDQGNQESKKGKMTQKEIQQLLHFDIQEIRGFTLKKNEVYIPFEVIDTKEKIEDLKDFVQEQYMIFIKR
;
A
#
# COMPACT_ATOMS: atom_id res chain seq x y z
N MET A 1 8.63 5.36 -15.16
CA MET A 1 8.73 6.44 -14.15
C MET A 1 9.84 6.05 -13.18
N ASN A 2 10.56 6.99 -12.56
CA ASN A 2 11.55 6.59 -11.57
C ASN A 2 10.89 6.36 -10.19
N GLU A 3 11.49 5.51 -9.36
CA GLU A 3 10.90 5.09 -8.08
C GLU A 3 10.69 6.24 -7.09
N LEU A 4 11.53 7.29 -7.15
CA LEU A 4 11.41 8.47 -6.30
C LEU A 4 10.19 9.32 -6.68
N GLN A 5 9.90 9.44 -7.98
CA GLN A 5 8.68 10.08 -8.49
C GLN A 5 7.44 9.32 -8.02
N VAL A 6 7.45 7.99 -8.16
CA VAL A 6 6.38 7.11 -7.67
C VAL A 6 6.15 7.30 -6.17
N PHE A 7 7.22 7.28 -5.36
CA PHE A 7 7.12 7.51 -3.92
C PHE A 7 6.50 8.88 -3.59
N SER A 8 6.98 9.94 -4.24
CA SER A 8 6.48 11.30 -4.04
C SER A 8 5.01 11.43 -4.43
N GLU A 9 4.61 10.86 -5.56
CA GLU A 9 3.22 10.89 -6.02
C GLU A 9 2.29 10.12 -5.08
N LEU A 10 2.67 8.90 -4.69
CA LEU A 10 1.90 8.11 -3.75
C LEU A 10 1.82 8.77 -2.36
N HIS A 11 2.88 9.43 -1.89
CA HIS A 11 2.84 10.18 -0.63
C HIS A 11 1.81 11.31 -0.68
N LYS A 12 1.81 12.10 -1.76
CA LYS A 12 0.84 13.18 -1.96
C LYS A 12 -0.59 12.62 -2.03
N PHE A 13 -0.78 11.58 -2.81
CA PHE A 13 -2.08 10.94 -3.01
C PHE A 13 -2.65 10.33 -1.71
N LEU A 14 -1.84 9.60 -0.94
CA LEU A 14 -2.31 9.02 0.32
C LEU A 14 -2.77 10.10 1.30
N ASN A 15 -2.10 11.25 1.35
CA ASN A 15 -2.54 12.38 2.17
C ASN A 15 -3.79 13.08 1.63
N SER A 16 -4.16 12.91 0.36
CA SER A 16 -5.40 13.48 -0.19
C SER A 16 -6.64 12.61 0.02
N LEU A 17 -6.49 11.34 0.43
CA LEU A 17 -7.61 10.42 0.65
C LEU A 17 -8.51 10.83 1.84
N GLY A 18 -7.99 11.63 2.77
CA GLY A 18 -8.75 12.17 3.90
C GLY A 18 -7.88 12.48 5.11
N PRO A 19 -8.48 12.78 6.28
CA PRO A 19 -7.73 13.03 7.50
C PRO A 19 -6.89 11.81 7.91
N MET A 20 -5.56 11.95 7.87
CA MET A 20 -4.61 10.89 8.21
C MET A 20 -3.57 11.37 9.21
N GLU A 21 -3.21 10.48 10.12
CA GLU A 21 -1.98 10.56 10.89
C GLU A 21 -0.90 9.80 10.11
N PHE A 22 0.23 10.45 9.81
CA PHE A 22 1.38 9.75 9.25
C PHE A 22 2.51 9.66 10.27
N THR A 23 3.20 8.51 10.29
CA THR A 23 4.36 8.28 11.14
C THR A 23 5.59 8.11 10.27
N LEU A 24 6.62 8.93 10.48
CA LEU A 24 7.95 8.74 9.90
C LEU A 24 8.79 7.90 10.85
N ALA A 25 9.31 6.78 10.38
CA ALA A 25 10.20 5.96 11.20
C ALA A 25 11.59 6.64 11.35
N PRO A 26 12.21 6.60 12.54
CA PRO A 26 13.51 7.22 12.73
C PRO A 26 14.57 6.59 11.84
N LYS A 27 15.34 7.41 11.11
CA LYS A 27 16.46 7.01 10.25
C LYS A 27 16.08 6.12 9.05
N SER A 28 14.80 6.00 8.69
CA SER A 28 14.36 5.31 7.47
C SER A 28 13.39 6.15 6.64
N LEU A 29 13.42 5.96 5.32
CA LEU A 29 12.41 6.53 4.42
C LEU A 29 11.16 5.64 4.44
N THR A 30 10.54 5.50 5.62
CA THR A 30 9.33 4.69 5.79
C THR A 30 8.22 5.53 6.40
N LEU A 31 7.12 5.66 5.67
CA LEU A 31 5.95 6.43 6.06
C LEU A 31 4.77 5.50 6.28
N GLY A 32 4.27 5.42 7.51
CA GLY A 32 3.04 4.71 7.84
C GLY A 32 1.84 5.65 7.85
N TYR A 33 0.71 5.24 7.28
CA TYR A 33 -0.51 6.04 7.19
C TYR A 33 -1.63 5.40 7.99
N LYS A 34 -2.23 6.17 8.90
CA LYS A 34 -3.33 5.76 9.77
C LYS A 34 -4.48 6.75 9.61
N PRO A 35 -5.61 6.34 9.02
CA PRO A 35 -6.79 7.21 8.92
C PRO A 35 -7.29 7.60 10.30
N ILE A 36 -7.60 8.88 10.49
CA ILE A 36 -8.16 9.40 11.74
C ILE A 36 -9.64 9.04 11.77
N ARG A 37 -10.07 8.29 12.78
CA ARG A 37 -11.47 7.91 13.00
C ARG A 37 -11.95 8.36 14.36
N PHE A 38 -13.23 8.71 14.44
CA PHE A 38 -13.88 9.16 15.68
C PHE A 38 -14.07 8.03 16.70
N ALA A 39 -14.04 6.76 16.29
CA ALA A 39 -14.14 5.61 17.19
C ALA A 39 -13.29 4.43 16.71
N GLY A 40 -12.75 3.65 17.67
CA GLY A 40 -12.02 2.39 17.41
C GLY A 40 -10.49 2.50 17.43
N ARG A 41 -9.83 1.35 17.20
CA ARG A 41 -8.36 1.27 17.12
C ARG A 41 -7.89 1.92 15.81
N ARG A 42 -6.88 2.80 15.90
CA ARG A 42 -6.20 3.41 14.74
C ARG A 42 -5.33 2.39 14.02
N GLN A 43 -5.98 1.55 13.21
CA GLN A 43 -5.31 0.57 12.36
C GLN A 43 -4.55 1.28 11.25
N LYS A 44 -3.40 0.71 10.87
CA LYS A 44 -2.61 1.23 9.76
C LYS A 44 -3.30 0.85 8.46
N PHE A 45 -3.44 1.79 7.54
CA PHE A 45 -4.01 1.55 6.21
C PHE A 45 -2.92 1.26 5.19
N ALA A 46 -1.88 2.10 5.15
CA ALA A 46 -0.81 1.98 4.16
C ALA A 46 0.57 2.18 4.80
N THR A 47 1.61 1.68 4.15
CA THR A 47 3.01 2.02 4.42
C THR A 47 3.74 2.25 3.11
N LEU A 48 4.37 3.40 2.93
CA LEU A 48 5.35 3.60 1.87
C LEU A 48 6.74 3.29 2.43
N TYR A 49 7.38 2.27 1.86
CA TYR A 49 8.76 1.93 2.13
C TYR A 49 9.63 2.42 0.98
N GLY A 50 10.52 3.37 1.25
CA GLY A 50 11.46 3.97 0.29
C GLY A 50 12.89 3.46 0.41
N GLU A 51 13.11 2.34 1.09
CA GLU A 51 14.44 1.75 1.27
C GLU A 51 14.76 0.71 0.19
N LYS A 52 16.04 0.63 -0.20
CA LYS A 52 16.53 -0.16 -1.36
C LYS A 52 15.97 -1.58 -1.47
N ARG A 53 15.77 -2.31 -0.35
CA ARG A 53 15.30 -3.71 -0.38
C ARG A 53 13.78 -3.87 -0.35
N TYR A 54 13.06 -2.81 0.02
CA TYR A 54 11.62 -2.85 0.28
C TYR A 54 10.88 -1.76 -0.47
N ASN A 55 11.43 -1.24 -1.57
CA ASN A 55 10.87 -0.08 -2.25
C ASN A 55 9.46 -0.38 -2.79
N CYS A 56 8.43 -0.09 -1.98
CA CYS A 56 7.08 -0.58 -2.20
C CYS A 56 6.04 0.19 -1.40
N LEU A 57 4.82 0.18 -1.92
CA LEU A 57 3.61 0.48 -1.19
C LEU A 57 3.10 -0.83 -0.57
N ILE A 58 2.81 -0.79 0.72
CA ILE A 58 2.17 -1.88 1.44
C ILE A 58 0.79 -1.41 1.88
N LEU A 59 -0.26 -2.08 1.41
CA LEU A 59 -1.61 -1.91 1.94
C LEU A 59 -1.88 -2.94 3.03
N HIS A 60 -2.52 -2.49 4.09
CA HIS A 60 -2.85 -3.29 5.26
C HIS A 60 -4.33 -3.64 5.22
N VAL A 61 -4.63 -4.92 5.02
CA VAL A 61 -5.99 -5.41 4.76
C VAL A 61 -6.39 -6.38 5.86
N ASP A 62 -7.56 -6.18 6.48
CA ASP A 62 -8.12 -7.09 7.50
C ASP A 62 -7.19 -7.34 8.70
N GLN A 63 -6.50 -6.29 9.16
CA GLN A 63 -5.55 -6.37 10.28
C GLN A 63 -6.19 -7.00 11.52
N GLY A 64 -5.53 -8.02 12.07
CA GLY A 64 -5.96 -8.75 13.27
C GLY A 64 -6.69 -10.07 13.01
N ASN A 65 -7.09 -10.34 11.76
CA ASN A 65 -7.71 -11.61 11.39
C ASN A 65 -6.68 -12.56 10.75
N GLN A 66 -6.21 -13.57 11.48
CA GLN A 66 -5.18 -14.51 10.98
C GLN A 66 -5.71 -15.53 9.96
N GLU A 67 -7.03 -15.73 9.92
CA GLU A 67 -7.70 -16.66 9.01
C GLU A 67 -8.12 -15.98 7.71
N SER A 68 -7.98 -14.66 7.63
CA SER A 68 -8.37 -13.88 6.45
C SER A 68 -7.60 -14.30 5.21
N LYS A 69 -8.34 -14.44 4.11
CA LYS A 69 -7.78 -14.61 2.76
C LYS A 69 -7.76 -13.29 1.98
N LYS A 70 -8.23 -12.19 2.58
CA LYS A 70 -8.43 -10.92 1.87
C LYS A 70 -7.13 -10.37 1.30
N GLY A 71 -6.05 -10.28 2.08
CA GLY A 71 -4.77 -9.78 1.55
C GLY A 71 -4.25 -10.62 0.38
N LYS A 72 -4.40 -11.95 0.41
CA LYS A 72 -4.03 -12.82 -0.73
C LYS A 72 -4.91 -12.58 -1.97
N MET A 73 -6.21 -12.34 -1.79
CA MET A 73 -7.12 -12.03 -2.90
C MET A 73 -6.80 -10.66 -3.51
N THR A 74 -6.68 -9.64 -2.66
CA THR A 74 -6.34 -8.27 -3.05
C THR A 74 -4.95 -8.19 -3.69
N GLN A 75 -3.97 -8.99 -3.24
CA GLN A 75 -2.66 -9.12 -3.90
C GLN A 75 -2.76 -9.68 -5.32
N LYS A 76 -3.62 -10.69 -5.55
CA LYS A 76 -3.82 -11.24 -6.90
C LYS A 76 -4.47 -10.23 -7.83
N GLU A 77 -5.44 -9.49 -7.33
CA GLU A 77 -6.15 -8.46 -8.09
C GLU A 77 -5.19 -7.36 -8.57
N ILE A 78 -4.39 -6.79 -7.67
CA ILE A 78 -3.45 -5.73 -8.06
C ILE A 78 -2.32 -6.25 -8.96
N GLN A 79 -1.91 -7.50 -8.81
CA GLN A 79 -0.96 -8.16 -9.70
C GLN A 79 -1.49 -8.31 -11.13
N GLN A 80 -2.78 -8.64 -11.27
CA GLN A 80 -3.44 -8.71 -12.56
C GLN A 80 -3.59 -7.32 -13.20
N LEU A 81 -3.98 -6.33 -12.40
CA LEU A 81 -4.16 -4.95 -12.85
C LEU A 81 -2.86 -4.32 -13.35
N LEU A 82 -1.76 -4.48 -12.60
CA LEU A 82 -0.47 -3.87 -12.93
C LEU A 82 0.48 -4.80 -13.70
N HIS A 83 0.01 -6.00 -14.07
CA HIS A 83 0.75 -7.02 -14.82
C HIS A 83 2.11 -7.40 -14.21
N PHE A 84 2.12 -7.84 -12.95
CA PHE A 84 3.34 -8.31 -12.28
C PHE A 84 3.11 -9.56 -11.43
N ASP A 85 4.20 -10.28 -11.11
CA ASP A 85 4.20 -11.30 -10.07
C ASP A 85 5.15 -10.91 -8.94
N ILE A 86 4.60 -10.75 -7.73
CA ILE A 86 5.39 -10.42 -6.55
C ILE A 86 6.38 -11.53 -6.19
N GLN A 87 6.11 -12.80 -6.51
CA GLN A 87 7.00 -13.91 -6.18
C GLN A 87 8.27 -13.90 -7.03
N GLU A 88 8.19 -13.38 -8.26
CA GLU A 88 9.34 -13.17 -9.14
C GLU A 88 10.16 -11.96 -8.69
N ILE A 89 9.48 -10.93 -8.17
CA ILE A 89 10.10 -9.64 -7.79
C ILE A 89 10.66 -9.66 -6.37
N ARG A 90 10.06 -10.43 -5.46
CA ARG A 90 10.43 -10.52 -4.05
C ARG A 90 10.49 -11.99 -3.61
N GLY A 91 11.66 -12.41 -3.12
CA GLY A 91 11.87 -13.76 -2.61
C GLY A 91 11.41 -14.00 -1.15
N PHE A 92 10.67 -13.07 -0.54
CA PHE A 92 10.23 -13.20 0.86
C PHE A 92 8.78 -13.68 0.98
N THR A 93 8.47 -14.32 2.10
CA THR A 93 7.09 -14.73 2.42
C THR A 93 6.20 -13.52 2.67
N LEU A 94 5.15 -13.36 1.85
CA LEU A 94 4.16 -12.30 2.01
C LEU A 94 3.32 -12.54 3.27
N LYS A 95 3.09 -11.49 4.06
CA LYS A 95 2.12 -11.59 5.16
C LYS A 95 0.70 -11.64 4.62
N LYS A 96 -0.14 -12.48 5.23
CA LYS A 96 -1.53 -12.74 4.78
C LYS A 96 -2.42 -11.49 4.69
N ASN A 97 -2.14 -10.49 5.52
CA ASN A 97 -2.94 -9.27 5.69
C ASN A 97 -2.23 -8.03 5.11
N GLU A 98 -1.19 -8.24 4.32
CA GLU A 98 -0.46 -7.18 3.64
C GLU A 98 -0.51 -7.44 2.12
N VAL A 99 -0.63 -6.35 1.37
CA VAL A 99 -0.57 -6.34 -0.09
C VAL A 99 0.62 -5.47 -0.47
N TYR A 100 1.53 -6.01 -1.26
CA TYR A 100 2.80 -5.40 -1.63
C TYR A 100 2.76 -5.00 -3.10
N ILE A 101 3.04 -3.72 -3.35
CA ILE A 101 3.18 -3.14 -4.69
C ILE A 101 4.57 -2.52 -4.81
N PRO A 102 5.54 -3.21 -5.43
CA PRO A 102 6.88 -2.67 -5.68
C PRO A 102 6.83 -1.40 -6.54
N PHE A 103 7.70 -0.43 -6.29
CA PHE A 103 7.69 0.78 -7.13
C PHE A 103 8.24 0.53 -8.54
N GLU A 104 9.12 -0.47 -8.70
CA GLU A 104 9.65 -0.82 -10.02
C GLU A 104 8.58 -1.32 -11.00
N VAL A 105 7.40 -1.78 -10.53
CA VAL A 105 6.30 -2.18 -11.43
C VAL A 105 5.48 -1.01 -11.95
N ILE A 106 5.64 0.18 -11.35
CA ILE A 106 4.91 1.41 -11.67
C ILE A 106 5.77 2.22 -12.66
N ASP A 107 5.93 1.68 -13.85
CA ASP A 107 6.81 2.20 -14.90
C ASP A 107 6.11 3.19 -15.84
N THR A 108 4.78 3.23 -15.85
CA THR A 108 3.98 4.15 -16.69
C THR A 108 3.07 5.05 -15.87
N LYS A 109 2.62 6.15 -16.50
CA LYS A 109 1.61 7.04 -15.91
C LYS A 109 0.26 6.35 -15.72
N GLU A 110 -0.09 5.47 -16.65
CA GLU A 110 -1.33 4.69 -16.59
C GLU A 110 -1.35 3.81 -15.33
N LYS A 111 -0.28 3.04 -15.09
CA LYS A 111 -0.17 2.18 -13.91
C LYS A 111 -0.24 2.93 -12.58
N ILE A 112 0.26 4.17 -12.51
CA ILE A 112 0.13 4.94 -11.27
C ILE A 112 -1.30 5.45 -11.04
N GLU A 113 -2.04 5.78 -12.10
CA GLU A 113 -3.46 6.12 -11.98
C GLU A 113 -4.29 4.88 -11.62
N ASP A 114 -4.08 3.75 -12.29
CA ASP A 114 -4.74 2.48 -11.95
C ASP A 114 -4.50 2.08 -10.49
N LEU A 115 -3.26 2.28 -10.00
CA LEU A 115 -2.93 2.05 -8.61
C LEU A 115 -3.63 3.04 -7.67
N LYS A 116 -3.73 4.32 -8.02
CA LYS A 116 -4.43 5.33 -7.21
C LYS A 116 -5.91 4.96 -7.08
N ASP A 117 -6.56 4.61 -8.18
CA ASP A 117 -7.96 4.18 -8.18
C ASP A 117 -8.16 2.94 -7.30
N PHE A 118 -7.31 1.92 -7.47
CA PHE A 118 -7.34 0.73 -6.63
C PHE A 118 -7.15 1.04 -5.14
N VAL A 119 -6.17 1.88 -4.79
CA VAL A 119 -5.92 2.28 -3.40
C VAL A 119 -7.08 3.07 -2.82
N GLN A 120 -7.74 3.92 -3.62
CA GLN A 120 -8.93 4.65 -3.21
C GLN A 120 -10.08 3.71 -2.89
N GLU A 121 -10.32 2.69 -3.71
CA GLU A 121 -11.34 1.67 -3.43
C GLU A 121 -11.04 0.92 -2.13
N GLN A 122 -9.79 0.48 -1.93
CA GLN A 122 -9.38 -0.19 -0.70
C GLN A 122 -9.50 0.72 0.52
N TYR A 123 -9.23 2.02 0.36
CA TYR A 123 -9.41 3.03 1.41
C TYR A 123 -10.89 3.18 1.80
N MET A 124 -11.79 3.27 0.82
CA MET A 124 -13.23 3.36 1.05
C MET A 124 -13.77 2.12 1.77
N ILE A 125 -13.29 0.92 1.41
CA ILE A 125 -13.63 -0.32 2.14
C ILE A 125 -13.07 -0.28 3.55
N PHE A 126 -11.84 0.22 3.71
CA PHE A 126 -11.18 0.31 5.01
C PHE A 126 -12.01 1.18 5.96
N ILE A 127 -12.33 2.43 5.58
CA ILE A 127 -13.01 3.41 6.46
C ILE A 127 -14.47 3.07 6.79
N LYS A 128 -15.15 2.25 5.96
CA LYS A 128 -16.54 1.81 6.21
C LYS A 128 -16.67 0.69 7.24
N ARG A 129 -15.56 0.05 7.63
CA ARG A 129 -15.53 -0.97 8.70
C ARG A 129 -15.39 -0.32 10.07
#